data_AF-A0A1G0C4V5-F1
#
_entry.id   AF-A0A1G0C4V5-F1
#
_cell.length_a   1.000
_cell.length_b   1.000
_cell.length_c   1.000
_cell.angle_alpha   90.00
_cell.angle_beta   90.00
_cell.angle_gamma   90.00
#
_symmetry.space_group_name_H-M   'P 1'
#
loop_
_entity.id
_entity.type
_entity.pdbx_description
1 polymer ?
#
loop_
_entity_poly.entity_id
_entity_poly.type
_entity_poly.pdbx_seq_one_letter_code
_entity_poly.pdbx_strand_id
1 'polypeptide(L)'
;MPVLLPILYSILFISCLSTGYTQDLSENATIADINSLKDDIAHRTQQDIESSNALEEKRWLLALKTNVTERVNALSIPGRPVDFDKYKTDVLGLIERAINLDCNDGPRFRQETTDIYNLYWNMTSDLPVFDDDDIKAKQKRIDDKFQDLPYEEECQERIALFKNSDVKDDLDQLVEAQKKELERINTEKTQKLDALVSLKKEIEIYDRKLDEAVQTTNTKMSLQENLYVMILIIGLLSIATIGIIRWFPRDIMKEWVESGQVIQFVTVMILLSVIMALGLAGLLTENTLGTLLGGIGGYVLSQGVGRSAARAAMKQMNEGRDDKRRERDSEEKEE
;
A
#
# COMPACT_ATOMS: atom_id res chain seq x y z
N MET A 1 18.29 -3.25 31.32
CA MET A 1 19.06 -2.60 30.23
C MET A 1 18.40 -2.80 28.86
N PRO A 2 17.37 -2.01 28.48
CA PRO A 2 16.95 -1.94 27.07
C PRO A 2 16.79 -0.51 26.51
N VAL A 3 17.44 0.52 27.09
CA VAL A 3 17.28 1.94 26.67
C VAL A 3 18.42 2.46 25.78
N LEU A 4 19.51 1.71 25.63
CA LEU A 4 20.71 2.17 24.87
C LEU A 4 20.67 1.88 23.36
N LEU A 5 19.80 0.98 22.89
CA LEU A 5 19.71 0.61 21.47
C LEU A 5 19.11 1.70 20.55
N PRO A 6 18.05 2.44 20.93
CA PRO A 6 17.45 3.43 20.03
C PRO A 6 18.31 4.70 19.86
N ILE A 7 19.12 5.07 20.87
CA ILE A 7 19.99 6.27 20.84
C ILE A 7 21.15 6.09 19.84
N LEU A 8 21.69 4.88 19.73
CA LEU A 8 22.76 4.55 18.78
C LEU A 8 22.29 4.61 17.32
N TYR A 9 21.03 4.26 17.04
CA TYR A 9 20.46 4.38 15.69
C TYR A 9 20.22 5.83 15.26
N SER A 10 19.89 6.72 16.19
CA SER A 10 19.69 8.15 15.88
C SER A 10 21.00 8.87 15.52
N ILE A 11 22.09 8.53 16.22
CA ILE A 11 23.41 9.12 15.98
C ILE A 11 24.01 8.66 14.64
N LEU A 12 23.76 7.40 14.26
CA LEU A 12 24.17 6.86 12.96
C LEU A 12 23.38 7.48 11.79
N PHE A 13 22.12 7.84 12.00
CA PHE A 13 21.29 8.48 10.96
C PHE A 13 21.66 9.95 10.72
N ILE A 14 22.04 10.69 11.77
CA ILE A 14 22.50 12.09 11.66
C ILE A 14 23.89 12.16 11.00
N SER A 15 24.75 11.17 11.24
CA SER A 15 26.10 11.13 10.64
C SER A 15 26.06 10.87 9.12
N CYS A 16 25.04 10.15 8.61
CA CYS A 16 24.87 9.91 7.18
C CYS A 16 24.25 11.09 6.41
N LEU A 17 23.60 12.03 7.10
CA LEU A 17 23.02 13.24 6.47
C LEU A 17 24.04 14.38 6.30
N SER A 18 25.19 14.30 6.97
CA SER A 18 26.23 15.34 6.95
C SER A 18 27.25 15.21 5.80
N THR A 19 27.24 14.13 5.03
CA THR A 19 28.23 13.86 3.98
C THR A 19 27.85 14.39 2.58
N GLY A 20 26.81 15.21 2.47
CA GLY A 20 26.29 15.69 1.18
C GLY A 20 26.76 17.07 0.71
N TYR A 21 27.46 17.85 1.51
CA TYR A 21 27.84 19.24 1.16
C TYR A 21 29.26 19.58 1.62
N THR A 22 30.28 18.96 1.01
CA THR A 22 31.68 19.43 1.10
C THR A 22 32.46 19.07 -0.18
N GLN A 23 32.22 19.85 -1.23
CA GLN A 23 33.15 20.10 -2.35
C GLN A 23 32.88 21.59 -2.65
N ASP A 24 33.71 22.59 -2.34
CA ASP A 24 35.17 22.71 -2.43
C ASP A 24 35.69 23.66 -1.35
N LEU A 25 36.34 23.16 -0.30
CA LEU A 25 37.22 23.96 0.54
C LEU A 25 38.49 23.16 0.78
N SER A 26 39.63 23.75 0.41
CA SER A 26 40.96 23.21 0.67
C SER A 26 41.14 22.95 2.17
N GLU A 27 41.60 21.74 2.53
CA GLU A 27 41.74 21.25 3.92
C GLU A 27 42.63 22.11 4.84
N ASN A 28 43.29 23.16 4.33
CA ASN A 28 44.18 24.04 5.08
C ASN A 28 43.73 25.50 5.15
N ALA A 29 42.44 25.81 4.95
CA ALA A 29 41.95 27.18 5.11
C ALA A 29 42.08 27.66 6.57
N THR A 30 42.81 28.75 6.79
CA THR A 30 42.99 29.33 8.12
C THR A 30 41.79 30.19 8.51
N ILE A 31 41.61 30.46 9.81
CA ILE A 31 40.53 31.33 10.32
C ILE A 31 40.60 32.75 9.68
N ALA A 32 41.78 33.19 9.24
CA ALA A 32 41.96 34.45 8.52
C ALA A 32 41.34 34.42 7.11
N ASP A 33 41.40 33.29 6.41
CA ASP A 33 40.83 33.13 5.06
C ASP A 33 39.30 33.15 5.09
N ILE A 34 38.71 32.59 6.15
CA ILE A 34 37.26 32.59 6.37
C ILE A 34 36.74 34.00 6.64
N ASN A 35 37.48 34.81 7.41
CA ASN A 35 37.09 36.20 7.69
C ASN A 35 37.28 37.10 6.46
N SER A 36 38.34 36.90 5.67
CA SER A 36 38.52 37.61 4.38
C SER A 36 37.41 37.32 3.38
N LEU A 37 36.92 36.08 3.32
CA LEU A 37 35.81 35.69 2.43
C LEU A 37 34.48 36.33 2.90
N LYS A 38 34.27 36.40 4.21
CA LYS A 38 33.10 37.04 4.80
C LYS A 38 33.05 38.54 4.50
N ASP A 39 34.19 39.22 4.54
CA ASP A 39 34.28 40.66 4.24
C ASP A 39 34.15 40.94 2.74
N ASP A 40 34.66 40.05 1.86
CA ASP A 40 34.48 40.17 0.40
C ASP A 40 33.02 39.95 -0.01
N ILE A 41 32.32 38.99 0.63
CA ILE A 41 30.88 38.77 0.43
C ILE A 41 30.08 39.98 0.93
N ALA A 42 30.41 40.53 2.10
CA ALA A 42 29.73 41.71 2.63
C ALA A 42 29.91 42.94 1.72
N HIS A 43 31.12 43.14 1.18
CA HIS A 43 31.42 44.23 0.26
C HIS A 43 30.68 44.08 -1.08
N ARG A 44 30.65 42.88 -1.68
CA ARG A 44 29.90 42.62 -2.92
C ARG A 44 28.39 42.78 -2.71
N THR A 45 27.88 42.35 -1.56
CA THR A 45 26.46 42.49 -1.22
C THR A 45 26.08 43.96 -1.03
N GLN A 46 26.96 44.78 -0.44
CA GLN A 46 26.74 46.21 -0.29
C GLN A 46 26.79 46.95 -1.65
N GLN A 47 27.70 46.53 -2.54
CA GLN A 47 27.86 47.10 -3.89
C GLN A 47 26.67 46.78 -4.82
N ASP A 48 26.02 45.61 -4.63
CA ASP A 48 24.79 45.23 -5.35
C ASP A 48 23.52 45.91 -4.80
N ILE A 49 23.55 46.41 -3.55
CA ILE A 49 22.43 47.11 -2.91
C ILE A 49 22.33 48.58 -3.34
N GLU A 50 23.43 49.20 -3.80
CA GLU A 50 23.45 50.64 -4.17
C GLU A 50 23.04 50.94 -5.63
N SER A 51 22.83 49.94 -6.50
CA SER A 51 22.30 50.16 -7.87
C SER A 51 20.75 50.09 -7.91
N SER A 52 20.10 51.10 -7.34
CA SER A 52 18.68 51.06 -6.94
C SER A 52 17.61 51.00 -8.05
N ASN A 53 17.91 51.23 -9.34
CA ASN A 53 16.89 51.17 -10.41
C ASN A 53 16.84 49.82 -11.16
N ALA A 54 17.95 49.07 -11.19
CA ALA A 54 18.00 47.75 -11.82
C ALA A 54 17.43 46.64 -10.92
N LEU A 55 17.27 46.90 -9.61
CA LEU A 55 16.80 45.93 -8.62
C LEU A 55 15.26 45.79 -8.64
N GLU A 56 14.52 46.88 -8.86
CA GLU A 56 13.06 46.82 -9.07
C GLU A 56 12.71 46.18 -10.42
N GLU A 57 13.50 46.47 -11.45
CA GLU A 57 13.38 45.90 -12.80
C GLU A 57 13.70 44.39 -12.80
N LYS A 58 14.81 43.98 -12.17
CA LYS A 58 15.09 42.55 -11.93
C LYS A 58 14.03 41.90 -11.05
N ARG A 59 13.45 42.57 -10.05
CA ARG A 59 12.35 42.00 -9.24
C ARG A 59 11.09 41.77 -10.07
N TRP A 60 10.75 42.66 -11.01
CA TRP A 60 9.60 42.48 -11.89
C TRP A 60 9.80 41.36 -12.90
N LEU A 61 10.99 41.29 -13.52
CA LEU A 61 11.36 40.27 -14.49
C LEU A 61 11.52 38.89 -13.83
N LEU A 62 12.12 38.85 -12.63
CA LEU A 62 12.20 37.65 -11.81
C LEU A 62 10.81 37.25 -11.33
N ALA A 63 9.92 38.19 -10.96
CA ALA A 63 8.53 37.91 -10.60
C ALA A 63 7.69 37.44 -11.78
N LEU A 64 7.91 37.93 -13.01
CA LEU A 64 7.19 37.46 -14.20
C LEU A 64 7.67 36.04 -14.58
N LYS A 65 8.99 35.82 -14.53
CA LYS A 65 9.62 34.54 -14.81
C LYS A 65 9.29 33.50 -13.73
N THR A 66 9.32 33.85 -12.45
CA THR A 66 8.83 32.96 -11.38
C THR A 66 7.33 32.79 -11.46
N ASN A 67 6.52 33.79 -11.78
CA ASN A 67 5.06 33.60 -11.85
C ASN A 67 4.65 32.75 -13.06
N VAL A 68 5.32 32.85 -14.21
CA VAL A 68 5.05 31.97 -15.36
C VAL A 68 5.65 30.59 -15.17
N THR A 69 6.88 30.46 -14.68
CA THR A 69 7.47 29.15 -14.37
C THR A 69 6.79 28.47 -13.18
N GLU A 70 6.39 29.19 -12.13
CA GLU A 70 5.54 28.67 -11.05
C GLU A 70 4.13 28.39 -11.54
N ARG A 71 3.57 29.14 -12.50
CA ARG A 71 2.26 28.82 -13.06
C ARG A 71 2.31 27.60 -13.95
N VAL A 72 3.32 27.47 -14.82
CA VAL A 72 3.61 26.28 -15.64
C VAL A 72 3.92 25.07 -14.75
N ASN A 73 4.71 25.25 -13.68
CA ASN A 73 4.91 24.20 -12.67
C ASN A 73 3.65 23.96 -11.82
N ALA A 74 2.78 24.96 -11.63
CA ALA A 74 1.46 24.81 -11.02
C ALA A 74 0.46 24.10 -11.93
N LEU A 75 0.64 24.15 -13.26
CA LEU A 75 -0.05 23.26 -14.22
C LEU A 75 0.32 21.80 -13.96
N SER A 76 1.45 21.54 -13.31
CA SER A 76 1.96 20.21 -12.97
C SER A 76 1.65 19.78 -11.52
N ILE A 77 1.03 20.63 -10.69
CA ILE A 77 0.67 20.25 -9.32
C ILE A 77 -0.49 19.24 -9.37
N PRO A 78 -0.30 18.01 -8.86
CA PRO A 78 -1.37 17.03 -8.83
C PRO A 78 -2.60 17.56 -8.06
N GLY A 79 -3.73 17.73 -8.74
CA GLY A 79 -5.03 18.01 -8.12
C GLY A 79 -5.52 19.47 -8.16
N ARG A 80 -4.81 20.41 -8.81
CA ARG A 80 -5.41 21.72 -9.14
C ARG A 80 -5.75 21.79 -10.63
N PRO A 81 -7.01 22.08 -10.99
CA PRO A 81 -7.37 22.28 -12.39
C PRO A 81 -6.69 23.53 -12.93
N VAL A 82 -6.14 23.42 -14.14
CA VAL A 82 -5.60 24.54 -14.89
C VAL A 82 -6.75 25.40 -15.39
N ASP A 83 -6.70 26.69 -15.09
CA ASP A 83 -7.62 27.68 -15.65
C ASP A 83 -7.00 28.32 -16.90
N PHE A 84 -7.22 27.68 -18.05
CA PHE A 84 -6.72 28.15 -19.35
C PHE A 84 -7.33 29.49 -19.77
N ASP A 85 -8.55 29.80 -19.31
CA ASP A 85 -9.23 31.05 -19.64
C ASP A 85 -8.58 32.22 -18.91
N LYS A 86 -8.26 32.05 -17.63
CA LYS A 86 -7.49 33.05 -16.87
C LYS A 86 -6.10 33.22 -17.46
N TYR A 87 -5.47 32.13 -17.88
CA TYR A 87 -4.15 32.16 -18.50
C TYR A 87 -4.14 32.96 -19.82
N LYS A 88 -5.07 32.65 -20.73
CA LYS A 88 -5.29 33.39 -21.98
C LYS A 88 -5.52 34.87 -21.71
N THR A 89 -6.37 35.19 -20.73
CA THR A 89 -6.68 36.56 -20.32
C THR A 89 -5.43 37.33 -19.88
N ASP A 90 -4.57 36.71 -19.05
CA ASP A 90 -3.36 37.35 -18.53
C ASP A 90 -2.33 37.62 -19.65
N VAL A 91 -2.17 36.69 -20.61
CA VAL A 91 -1.28 36.85 -21.77
C VAL A 91 -1.78 37.95 -22.71
N LEU A 92 -3.08 37.95 -23.04
CA LEU A 92 -3.68 39.01 -23.85
C LEU A 92 -3.53 40.39 -23.20
N GLY A 93 -3.70 40.48 -21.87
CA GLY A 93 -3.48 41.73 -21.13
C GLY A 93 -2.03 42.20 -21.10
N LEU A 94 -1.04 41.30 -21.21
CA LEU A 94 0.37 41.68 -21.38
C LEU A 94 0.62 42.23 -22.80
N ILE A 95 0.10 41.57 -23.82
CA ILE A 95 0.20 42.01 -25.22
C ILE A 95 -0.46 43.38 -25.39
N GLU A 96 -1.66 43.58 -24.85
CA GLU A 96 -2.39 44.84 -24.93
C GLU A 96 -1.66 45.98 -24.20
N ARG A 97 -0.99 45.70 -23.07
CA ARG A 97 -0.14 46.68 -22.40
C ARG A 97 1.05 47.09 -23.27
N ALA A 98 1.73 46.14 -23.91
CA ALA A 98 2.86 46.46 -24.78
C ALA A 98 2.48 47.21 -26.05
N ILE A 99 1.29 46.93 -26.61
CA ILE A 99 0.75 47.69 -27.75
C ILE A 99 0.48 49.16 -27.39
N ASN A 100 0.18 49.43 -26.11
CA ASN A 100 -0.19 50.76 -25.62
C ASN A 100 0.98 51.54 -24.99
N LEU A 101 2.19 50.98 -24.94
CA LEU A 101 3.38 51.70 -24.50
C LEU A 101 3.75 52.80 -25.51
N ASP A 102 4.13 53.96 -25.00
CA ASP A 102 4.63 55.05 -25.84
C ASP A 102 6.05 54.71 -26.33
N CYS A 103 6.28 54.85 -27.65
CA CYS A 103 7.60 54.65 -28.25
C CYS A 103 8.65 55.63 -27.70
N ASN A 104 8.22 56.74 -27.08
CA ASN A 104 9.13 57.68 -26.43
C ASN A 104 9.82 57.11 -25.17
N ASP A 105 9.28 56.06 -24.55
CA ASP A 105 9.85 55.38 -23.37
C ASP A 105 10.87 54.30 -23.77
N GLY A 106 11.82 54.69 -24.63
CA GLY A 106 12.62 53.78 -25.46
C GLY A 106 13.25 52.55 -24.77
N PRO A 107 13.92 52.69 -23.63
CA PRO A 107 14.50 51.55 -22.91
C PRO A 107 13.44 50.57 -22.40
N ARG A 108 12.30 51.10 -21.92
CA ARG A 108 11.23 50.32 -21.28
C ARG A 108 10.43 49.52 -22.30
N PHE A 109 10.14 50.10 -23.47
CA PHE A 109 9.46 49.40 -24.55
C PHE A 109 10.28 48.21 -25.06
N ARG A 110 11.60 48.39 -25.20
CA ARG A 110 12.51 47.32 -25.63
C ARG A 110 12.55 46.17 -24.62
N GLN A 111 12.61 46.49 -23.32
CA GLN A 111 12.56 45.51 -22.24
C GLN A 111 11.23 44.72 -22.24
N GLU A 112 10.08 45.41 -22.24
CA GLU A 112 8.76 44.77 -22.18
C GLU A 112 8.46 43.92 -23.43
N THR A 113 8.91 44.35 -24.61
CA THR A 113 8.77 43.53 -25.84
C THR A 113 9.68 42.30 -25.83
N THR A 114 10.92 42.41 -25.34
CA THR A 114 11.80 41.25 -25.12
C THR A 114 11.20 40.29 -24.09
N ASP A 115 10.58 40.79 -23.02
CA ASP A 115 9.94 39.96 -22.00
C ASP A 115 8.73 39.22 -22.56
N ILE A 116 7.90 39.87 -23.38
CA ILE A 116 6.77 39.21 -24.08
C ILE A 116 7.28 38.15 -25.05
N TYR A 117 8.34 38.44 -25.80
CA TYR A 117 8.95 37.45 -26.69
C TYR A 117 9.53 36.26 -25.93
N ASN A 118 10.22 36.49 -24.81
CA ASN A 118 10.74 35.42 -23.96
C ASN A 118 9.62 34.60 -23.31
N LEU A 119 8.51 35.25 -22.95
CA LEU A 119 7.31 34.58 -22.46
C LEU A 119 6.74 33.66 -23.54
N TYR A 120 6.55 34.19 -24.75
CA TYR A 120 6.05 33.46 -25.91
C TYR A 120 6.99 32.32 -26.31
N TRP A 121 8.29 32.55 -26.25
CA TRP A 121 9.32 31.55 -26.50
C TRP A 121 9.24 30.39 -25.52
N ASN A 122 9.24 30.66 -24.21
CA ASN A 122 9.10 29.62 -23.20
C ASN A 122 7.77 28.86 -23.29
N MET A 123 6.71 29.48 -23.82
CA MET A 123 5.42 28.80 -24.07
C MET A 123 5.46 27.83 -25.25
N THR A 124 6.28 28.12 -26.26
CA THR A 124 6.31 27.39 -27.53
C THR A 124 7.42 26.35 -27.59
N SER A 125 8.52 26.53 -26.85
CA SER A 125 9.68 25.62 -26.88
C SER A 125 9.42 24.25 -26.25
N ASP A 126 8.51 24.17 -25.27
CA ASP A 126 8.17 22.90 -24.60
C ASP A 126 7.05 22.13 -25.34
N LEU A 127 6.49 22.73 -26.39
CA LEU A 127 5.48 22.11 -27.22
C LEU A 127 6.14 21.29 -28.33
N PRO A 128 5.88 19.97 -28.44
CA PRO A 128 6.44 19.12 -29.51
C PRO A 128 5.87 19.45 -30.91
N VAL A 129 5.05 20.50 -31.01
CA VAL A 129 4.35 20.92 -32.23
C VAL A 129 5.21 21.82 -33.10
N PHE A 130 6.19 22.52 -32.52
CA PHE A 130 7.04 23.45 -33.24
C PHE A 130 8.48 22.96 -33.21
N ASP A 131 9.08 22.79 -34.39
CA ASP A 131 10.49 22.44 -34.49
C ASP A 131 11.33 23.61 -33.93
N ASP A 132 12.22 23.30 -33.00
CA ASP A 132 13.04 24.28 -32.28
C ASP A 132 13.85 25.16 -33.25
N ASP A 133 14.17 24.61 -34.43
CA ASP A 133 14.84 25.28 -35.53
C ASP A 133 13.94 26.25 -36.30
N ASP A 134 12.65 25.94 -36.49
CA ASP A 134 11.69 26.81 -37.16
C ASP A 134 11.41 28.08 -36.35
N ILE A 135 11.34 27.94 -35.03
CA ILE A 135 11.14 29.07 -34.13
C ILE A 135 12.40 29.95 -34.09
N LYS A 136 13.60 29.37 -33.98
CA LYS A 136 14.88 30.11 -34.04
C LYS A 136 15.02 30.86 -35.37
N ALA A 137 14.61 30.25 -36.47
CA ALA A 137 14.59 30.89 -37.78
C ALA A 137 13.59 32.06 -37.85
N LYS A 138 12.42 31.95 -37.22
CA LYS A 138 11.46 33.08 -37.11
C LYS A 138 12.03 34.22 -36.27
N GLN A 139 12.59 33.92 -35.10
CA GLN A 139 13.21 34.92 -34.23
C GLN A 139 14.33 35.67 -34.94
N LYS A 140 15.23 34.92 -35.60
CA LYS A 140 16.32 35.51 -36.37
C LYS A 140 15.80 36.41 -37.49
N ARG A 141 14.77 35.98 -38.25
CA ARG A 141 14.16 36.83 -39.29
C ARG A 141 13.57 38.12 -38.74
N ILE A 142 13.05 38.11 -37.51
CA ILE A 142 12.54 39.30 -36.82
C ILE A 142 13.71 40.19 -36.43
N ASP A 143 14.71 39.65 -35.73
CA ASP A 143 15.88 40.40 -35.27
C ASP A 143 16.67 41.02 -36.44
N ASP A 144 16.89 40.26 -37.52
CA ASP A 144 17.55 40.73 -38.75
C ASP A 144 16.77 41.85 -39.43
N LYS A 145 15.42 41.88 -39.33
CA LYS A 145 14.57 42.89 -39.97
C LYS A 145 14.63 44.25 -39.26
N PHE A 146 14.99 44.25 -37.99
CA PHE A 146 14.96 45.44 -37.13
C PHE A 146 16.36 46.03 -36.87
N GLN A 147 17.44 45.35 -37.28
CA GLN A 147 18.80 45.71 -36.90
C GLN A 147 19.28 47.06 -37.45
N ASP A 148 18.72 47.54 -38.57
CA ASP A 148 19.16 48.74 -39.28
C ASP A 148 18.19 49.94 -39.18
N LEU A 149 17.05 49.79 -38.48
CA LEU A 149 16.01 50.83 -38.42
C LEU A 149 16.29 51.87 -37.32
N PRO A 150 15.97 53.16 -37.54
CA PRO A 150 15.88 54.12 -36.47
C PRO A 150 14.83 53.67 -35.45
N TYR A 151 15.14 53.83 -34.16
CA TYR A 151 14.36 53.27 -33.05
C TYR A 151 12.84 53.58 -33.09
N GLU A 152 12.46 54.79 -33.52
CA GLU A 152 11.05 55.17 -33.65
C GLU A 152 10.32 54.43 -34.78
N GLU A 153 10.98 54.18 -35.92
CA GLU A 153 10.42 53.37 -37.01
C GLU A 153 10.35 51.89 -36.62
N GLU A 154 11.37 51.38 -35.92
CA GLU A 154 11.39 50.02 -35.36
C GLU A 154 10.19 49.76 -34.44
N CYS A 155 9.91 50.70 -33.55
CA CYS A 155 8.79 50.63 -32.60
C CYS A 155 7.43 50.63 -33.32
N GLN A 156 7.23 51.55 -34.28
CA GLN A 156 6.00 51.65 -35.06
C GLN A 156 5.76 50.38 -35.90
N GLU A 157 6.78 49.84 -36.57
CA GLU A 157 6.65 48.60 -37.33
C GLU A 157 6.33 47.42 -36.42
N ARG A 158 6.97 47.28 -35.24
CA ARG A 158 6.65 46.22 -34.28
C ARG A 158 5.21 46.30 -33.78
N ILE A 159 4.71 47.49 -33.44
CA ILE A 159 3.32 47.69 -33.01
C ILE A 159 2.35 47.34 -34.15
N ALA A 160 2.66 47.75 -35.40
CA ALA A 160 1.86 47.40 -36.57
C ALA A 160 1.85 45.89 -36.82
N LEU A 161 2.98 45.22 -36.59
CA LEU A 161 3.10 43.76 -36.70
C LEU A 161 2.21 43.09 -35.66
N PHE A 162 2.25 43.51 -34.38
CA PHE A 162 1.36 42.96 -33.34
C PHE A 162 -0.14 43.25 -33.58
N LYS A 163 -0.49 44.43 -34.10
CA LYS A 163 -1.88 44.81 -34.39
C LYS A 163 -2.47 44.07 -35.60
N ASN A 164 -1.65 43.83 -36.62
CA ASN A 164 -2.09 43.17 -37.86
C ASN A 164 -1.83 41.66 -37.84
N SER A 165 -1.01 41.17 -36.92
CA SER A 165 -0.74 39.75 -36.83
C SER A 165 -1.95 38.99 -36.29
N ASP A 166 -2.19 37.82 -36.89
CA ASP A 166 -3.10 36.78 -36.41
C ASP A 166 -2.65 36.17 -35.05
N VAL A 167 -1.84 36.89 -34.25
CA VAL A 167 -1.31 36.44 -32.95
C VAL A 167 -2.42 36.01 -32.00
N LYS A 168 -3.60 36.64 -32.07
CA LYS A 168 -4.76 36.22 -31.28
C LYS A 168 -5.29 34.85 -31.73
N ASP A 169 -5.36 34.62 -33.02
CA ASP A 169 -5.83 33.35 -33.58
C ASP A 169 -4.79 32.24 -33.37
N ASP A 170 -3.49 32.56 -33.49
CA ASP A 170 -2.38 31.65 -33.16
C ASP A 170 -2.38 31.28 -31.68
N LEU A 171 -2.62 32.24 -30.79
CA LEU A 171 -2.74 31.99 -29.35
C LEU A 171 -3.94 31.10 -29.03
N ASP A 172 -5.08 31.33 -29.71
CA ASP A 172 -6.28 30.52 -29.55
C ASP A 172 -6.08 29.07 -30.03
N GLN A 173 -5.40 28.89 -31.17
CA GLN A 173 -5.01 27.56 -31.65
C GLN A 173 -4.05 26.86 -30.69
N LEU A 174 -3.10 27.58 -30.10
CA LEU A 174 -2.13 27.03 -29.16
C LEU A 174 -2.78 26.61 -27.85
N VAL A 175 -3.71 27.41 -27.32
CA VAL A 175 -4.49 27.08 -26.12
C VAL A 175 -5.37 25.84 -26.36
N GLU A 176 -6.06 25.76 -27.50
CA GLU A 176 -6.87 24.57 -27.84
C GLU A 176 -6.01 23.32 -28.05
N ALA A 177 -4.83 23.45 -28.67
CA ALA A 177 -3.88 22.34 -28.81
C ALA A 177 -3.39 21.83 -27.45
N GLN A 178 -3.03 22.74 -26.53
CA GLN A 178 -2.63 22.40 -25.16
C GLN A 178 -3.75 21.74 -24.37
N LYS A 179 -4.98 22.24 -24.50
CA LYS A 179 -6.16 21.66 -23.85
C LYS A 179 -6.41 20.22 -24.31
N LYS A 180 -6.32 19.97 -25.62
CA LYS A 180 -6.45 18.64 -26.20
C LYS A 180 -5.36 17.67 -25.73
N GLU A 181 -4.12 18.14 -25.63
CA GLU A 181 -3.01 17.33 -25.12
C GLU A 181 -3.18 17.02 -23.62
N LEU A 182 -3.64 17.98 -22.82
CA LEU A 182 -3.95 17.76 -21.41
C LEU A 182 -5.08 16.73 -21.24
N GLU A 183 -6.13 16.79 -22.05
CA GLU A 183 -7.20 15.78 -22.06
C GLU A 183 -6.66 14.39 -22.43
N ARG A 184 -5.76 14.29 -23.41
CA ARG A 184 -5.09 13.03 -23.78
C ARG A 184 -4.26 12.47 -22.63
N ILE A 185 -3.43 13.30 -22.00
CA ILE A 185 -2.60 12.88 -20.85
C ILE A 185 -3.49 12.45 -19.68
N ASN A 186 -4.58 13.16 -19.41
CA ASN A 186 -5.49 12.84 -18.31
C ASN A 186 -6.22 11.51 -18.55
N THR A 187 -6.64 11.23 -19.79
CA THR A 187 -7.26 9.95 -20.15
C THR A 187 -6.25 8.79 -20.05
N GLU A 188 -5.01 8.96 -20.54
CA GLU A 188 -3.94 7.97 -20.37
C GLU A 188 -3.60 7.71 -18.90
N LYS A 189 -3.54 8.77 -18.07
CA LYS A 189 -3.28 8.64 -16.63
C LYS A 189 -4.40 7.88 -15.93
N THR A 190 -5.64 8.15 -16.29
CA THR A 190 -6.81 7.44 -15.72
C THR A 190 -6.78 5.96 -16.12
N GLN A 191 -6.48 5.64 -17.38
CA GLN A 191 -6.33 4.25 -17.85
C GLN A 191 -5.20 3.51 -17.11
N LYS A 192 -4.05 4.17 -16.89
CA LYS A 192 -2.94 3.59 -16.11
C LYS A 192 -3.31 3.38 -14.66
N LEU A 193 -4.07 4.31 -14.06
CA LEU A 193 -4.55 4.18 -12.68
C LEU A 193 -5.49 2.98 -12.55
N ASP A 194 -6.44 2.83 -13.47
CA ASP A 194 -7.36 1.69 -13.49
C ASP A 194 -6.63 0.35 -13.67
N ALA A 195 -5.60 0.31 -14.51
CA ALA A 195 -4.74 -0.87 -14.68
C ALA A 195 -3.94 -1.20 -13.41
N LEU A 196 -3.48 -0.20 -12.65
CA LEU A 196 -2.80 -0.44 -11.36
C LEU A 196 -3.79 -0.93 -10.30
N VAL A 197 -5.02 -0.43 -10.30
CA VAL A 197 -6.07 -0.89 -9.38
C VAL A 197 -6.47 -2.33 -9.67
N SER A 198 -6.56 -2.74 -10.93
CA SER A 198 -6.84 -4.14 -11.30
C SER A 198 -5.69 -5.08 -10.89
N LEU A 199 -4.44 -4.68 -11.13
CA LEU A 199 -3.26 -5.46 -10.75
C LEU A 199 -3.14 -5.61 -9.22
N LYS A 200 -3.48 -4.56 -8.45
CA LYS A 200 -3.54 -4.63 -6.98
C LYS A 200 -4.56 -5.67 -6.49
N LYS A 201 -5.75 -5.74 -7.12
CA LYS A 201 -6.77 -6.74 -6.78
C LYS A 201 -6.30 -8.16 -7.09
N GLU A 202 -5.53 -8.35 -8.16
CA GLU A 202 -4.98 -9.65 -8.50
C GLU A 202 -3.94 -10.13 -7.46
N ILE A 203 -3.05 -9.24 -7.03
CA ILE A 203 -2.08 -9.52 -5.95
C ILE A 203 -2.80 -9.93 -4.66
N GLU A 204 -3.85 -9.21 -4.26
CA GLU A 204 -4.62 -9.52 -3.05
C GLU A 204 -5.27 -10.91 -3.10
N ILE A 205 -5.71 -11.36 -4.28
CA ILE A 205 -6.23 -12.72 -4.48
C ILE A 205 -5.12 -13.77 -4.33
N TYR A 206 -3.92 -13.50 -4.86
CA TYR A 206 -2.79 -14.41 -4.72
C TYR A 206 -2.29 -14.51 -3.27
N ASP A 207 -2.23 -13.39 -2.54
CA ASP A 207 -1.85 -13.37 -1.13
C ASP A 207 -2.83 -14.21 -0.30
N ARG A 208 -4.14 -14.08 -0.53
CA ARG A 208 -5.14 -14.89 0.17
C ARG A 208 -4.98 -16.39 -0.11
N LYS A 209 -4.70 -16.77 -1.37
CA LYS A 209 -4.43 -18.17 -1.73
C LYS A 209 -3.16 -18.69 -1.08
N LEU A 210 -2.14 -17.84 -0.96
CA LEU A 210 -0.89 -18.21 -0.32
C LEU A 210 -1.07 -18.39 1.19
N ASP A 211 -1.84 -17.52 1.85
CA ASP A 211 -2.20 -17.68 3.26
C ASP A 211 -3.00 -18.96 3.52
N GLU A 212 -3.97 -19.29 2.65
CA GLU A 212 -4.71 -20.56 2.71
C GLU A 212 -3.74 -21.77 2.55
N ALA A 213 -2.78 -21.70 1.63
CA ALA A 213 -1.76 -22.74 1.43
C ALA A 213 -0.75 -22.84 2.60
N VAL A 214 -0.37 -21.71 3.19
CA VAL A 214 0.55 -21.64 4.33
C VAL A 214 -0.14 -22.13 5.59
N GLN A 215 -1.40 -21.77 5.85
CA GLN A 215 -2.16 -22.31 6.97
C GLN A 215 -2.30 -23.83 6.88
N THR A 216 -2.61 -24.35 5.70
CA THR A 216 -2.69 -25.81 5.49
C THR A 216 -1.33 -26.51 5.62
N THR A 217 -0.22 -25.85 5.26
CA THR A 217 1.14 -26.41 5.38
C THR A 217 1.71 -26.30 6.80
N ASN A 218 1.54 -25.17 7.48
CA ASN A 218 1.96 -24.96 8.87
C ASN A 218 1.24 -25.92 9.82
N THR A 219 -0.03 -26.23 9.55
CA THR A 219 -0.76 -27.27 10.30
C THR A 219 -0.08 -28.62 10.13
N LYS A 220 0.36 -28.99 8.92
CA LYS A 220 1.05 -30.27 8.66
C LYS A 220 2.45 -30.34 9.30
N MET A 221 3.26 -29.29 9.20
CA MET A 221 4.62 -29.27 9.77
C MET A 221 4.61 -29.28 11.30
N SER A 222 3.75 -28.47 11.93
CA SER A 222 3.66 -28.42 13.38
C SER A 222 3.19 -29.75 13.99
N LEU A 223 2.40 -30.54 13.28
CA LEU A 223 1.94 -31.84 13.77
C LEU A 223 3.02 -32.91 13.71
N GLN A 224 3.90 -32.89 12.71
CA GLN A 224 5.00 -33.85 12.64
C GLN A 224 6.00 -33.65 13.80
N GLU A 225 6.28 -32.39 14.17
CA GLU A 225 7.10 -32.07 15.33
C GLU A 225 6.41 -32.41 16.65
N ASN A 226 5.08 -32.22 16.74
CA ASN A 226 4.31 -32.48 17.96
C ASN A 226 3.82 -33.93 18.11
N LEU A 227 4.07 -34.81 17.13
CA LEU A 227 3.64 -36.21 17.18
C LEU A 227 4.23 -36.96 18.39
N TYR A 228 5.48 -36.65 18.75
CA TYR A 228 6.12 -37.22 19.95
C TYR A 228 5.40 -36.76 21.23
N VAL A 229 4.99 -35.49 21.31
CA VAL A 229 4.26 -34.95 22.46
C VAL A 229 2.89 -35.60 22.60
N MET A 230 2.16 -35.82 21.48
CA MET A 230 0.89 -36.56 21.50
C MET A 230 1.05 -37.99 22.00
N ILE A 231 2.06 -38.73 21.50
CA ILE A 231 2.34 -40.10 21.96
C ILE A 231 2.65 -40.11 23.46
N LEU A 232 3.43 -39.13 23.94
CA LEU A 232 3.77 -38.98 25.36
C LEU A 232 2.52 -38.73 26.20
N ILE A 233 1.64 -37.82 25.79
CA ILE A 233 0.37 -37.53 26.49
C ILE A 233 -0.51 -38.77 26.55
N ILE A 234 -0.70 -39.47 25.43
CA ILE A 234 -1.54 -40.68 25.37
C ILE A 234 -0.96 -41.80 26.23
N GLY A 235 0.36 -41.99 26.21
CA GLY A 235 1.06 -42.95 27.05
C GLY A 235 0.89 -42.62 28.54
N LEU A 236 1.08 -41.35 28.92
CA LEU A 236 0.92 -40.88 30.30
C LEU A 236 -0.51 -41.05 30.80
N LEU A 237 -1.50 -40.74 29.95
CA LEU A 237 -2.92 -40.90 30.25
C LEU A 237 -3.29 -42.38 30.41
N SER A 238 -2.69 -43.27 29.61
CA SER A 238 -2.87 -44.73 29.74
C SER A 238 -2.32 -45.25 31.07
N ILE A 239 -1.12 -44.82 31.46
CA ILE A 239 -0.52 -45.18 32.76
C ILE A 239 -1.34 -44.61 33.92
N ALA A 240 -1.77 -43.35 33.82
CA ALA A 240 -2.60 -42.71 34.83
C ALA A 240 -3.93 -43.46 35.03
N THR A 241 -4.56 -43.90 33.94
CA THR A 241 -5.82 -44.67 34.00
C THR A 241 -5.62 -46.01 34.71
N ILE A 242 -4.52 -46.73 34.42
CA ILE A 242 -4.16 -47.97 35.13
C ILE A 242 -3.88 -47.67 36.62
N GLY A 243 -3.22 -46.56 36.91
CA GLY A 243 -2.94 -46.09 38.27
C GLY A 243 -4.22 -45.82 39.07
N ILE A 244 -5.21 -45.17 38.46
CA ILE A 244 -6.51 -44.87 39.08
C ILE A 244 -7.25 -46.16 39.45
N ILE A 245 -7.23 -47.18 38.58
CA ILE A 245 -7.87 -48.48 38.87
C ILE A 245 -7.29 -49.11 40.14
N ARG A 246 -6.00 -48.90 40.42
CA ARG A 246 -5.33 -49.45 41.60
C ARG A 246 -5.78 -48.82 42.92
N TRP A 247 -6.41 -47.64 42.89
CA TRP A 247 -7.00 -47.03 44.09
C TRP A 247 -8.36 -47.61 44.48
N PHE A 248 -8.98 -48.44 43.65
CA PHE A 248 -10.25 -49.07 44.01
C PHE A 248 -10.05 -50.24 44.99
N PRO A 249 -11.02 -50.49 45.90
CA PRO A 249 -11.03 -51.64 46.79
C PRO A 249 -10.91 -52.96 46.01
N ARG A 250 -10.18 -53.94 46.58
CA ARG A 250 -9.88 -55.22 45.92
C ARG A 250 -11.11 -56.01 45.51
N ASP A 251 -12.21 -55.87 46.24
CA ASP A 251 -13.46 -56.59 45.98
C ASP A 251 -14.12 -56.10 44.68
N ILE A 252 -14.19 -54.78 44.50
CA ILE A 252 -14.69 -54.14 43.26
C ILE A 252 -13.75 -54.46 42.10
N MET A 253 -12.43 -54.41 42.33
CA MET A 253 -11.44 -54.69 41.29
C MET A 253 -11.56 -56.12 40.75
N LYS A 254 -11.79 -57.12 41.60
CA LYS A 254 -11.98 -58.50 41.15
C LYS A 254 -13.23 -58.65 40.29
N GLU A 255 -14.36 -58.12 40.74
CA GLU A 255 -15.62 -58.19 39.98
C GLU A 255 -15.50 -57.50 38.62
N TRP A 256 -14.83 -56.35 38.59
CA TRP A 256 -14.58 -55.55 37.39
C TRP A 256 -13.63 -56.24 36.39
N VAL A 257 -12.59 -56.91 36.90
CA VAL A 257 -11.64 -57.66 36.06
C VAL A 257 -12.24 -58.97 35.55
N GLU A 258 -12.98 -59.70 36.39
CA GLU A 258 -13.66 -60.94 36.02
C GLU A 258 -14.74 -60.71 34.95
N SER A 259 -15.38 -59.54 34.96
CA SER A 259 -16.33 -59.13 33.92
C SER A 259 -15.67 -58.92 32.55
N GLY A 260 -14.38 -58.58 32.49
CA GLY A 260 -13.64 -58.24 31.27
C GLY A 260 -14.10 -56.95 30.57
N GLN A 261 -15.25 -56.39 30.97
CA GLN A 261 -15.87 -55.19 30.39
C GLN A 261 -15.04 -53.93 30.59
N VAL A 262 -14.29 -53.85 31.70
CA VAL A 262 -13.50 -52.67 32.05
C VAL A 262 -12.31 -52.50 31.12
N ILE A 263 -11.62 -53.59 30.79
CA ILE A 263 -10.50 -53.57 29.84
C ILE A 263 -10.99 -53.09 28.47
N GLN A 264 -12.18 -53.55 28.05
CA GLN A 264 -12.78 -53.16 26.79
C GLN A 264 -13.22 -51.69 26.76
N PHE A 265 -13.79 -51.19 27.85
CA PHE A 265 -14.16 -49.78 27.96
C PHE A 265 -12.93 -48.87 27.91
N VAL A 266 -11.85 -49.25 28.60
CA VAL A 266 -10.59 -48.48 28.60
C VAL A 266 -9.93 -48.49 27.22
N THR A 267 -9.86 -49.63 26.53
CA THR A 267 -9.27 -49.67 25.17
C THR A 267 -10.06 -48.86 24.16
N VAL A 268 -11.38 -48.88 24.25
CA VAL A 268 -12.26 -48.02 23.44
C VAL A 268 -12.01 -46.55 23.71
N MET A 269 -11.93 -46.15 24.99
CA MET A 269 -11.68 -44.76 25.35
C MET A 269 -10.34 -44.28 24.80
N ILE A 270 -9.28 -45.10 24.90
CA ILE A 270 -7.97 -44.79 24.31
C ILE A 270 -8.08 -44.67 22.78
N LEU A 271 -8.76 -45.60 22.10
CA LEU A 271 -8.97 -45.54 20.65
C LEU A 271 -9.73 -44.27 20.23
N LEU A 272 -10.78 -43.90 20.95
CA LEU A 272 -11.53 -42.67 20.70
C LEU A 272 -10.66 -41.42 20.90
N SER A 273 -9.85 -41.37 21.96
CA SER A 273 -8.91 -40.27 22.20
C SER A 273 -7.87 -40.17 21.08
N VAL A 274 -7.30 -41.29 20.62
CA VAL A 274 -6.33 -41.31 19.50
C VAL A 274 -6.99 -40.82 18.21
N ILE A 275 -8.19 -41.31 17.88
CA ILE A 275 -8.90 -40.93 16.65
C ILE A 275 -9.30 -39.45 16.68
N MET A 276 -9.77 -38.95 17.83
CA MET A 276 -10.08 -37.54 18.01
C MET A 276 -8.82 -36.67 17.88
N ALA A 277 -7.70 -37.11 18.45
CA ALA A 277 -6.42 -36.42 18.32
C ALA A 277 -5.94 -36.38 16.85
N LEU A 278 -6.07 -37.50 16.12
CA LEU A 278 -5.79 -37.57 14.67
C LEU A 278 -6.77 -36.71 13.84
N GLY A 279 -8.02 -36.58 14.28
CA GLY A 279 -9.03 -35.71 13.67
C GLY A 279 -8.73 -34.22 13.87
N LEU A 280 -8.38 -33.82 15.09
CA LEU A 280 -7.93 -32.44 15.40
C LEU A 280 -6.62 -32.09 14.69
N ALA A 281 -5.78 -33.10 14.43
CA ALA A 281 -4.59 -32.98 13.59
C ALA A 281 -4.91 -32.87 12.08
N GLY A 282 -6.19 -32.96 11.66
CA GLY A 282 -6.57 -32.87 10.25
C GLY A 282 -5.98 -33.99 9.36
N LEU A 283 -5.48 -35.08 9.96
CA LEU A 283 -4.97 -36.25 9.22
C LEU A 283 -6.11 -37.11 8.67
N LEU A 284 -7.26 -37.07 9.34
CA LEU A 284 -8.49 -37.70 8.91
C LEU A 284 -9.43 -36.62 8.36
N THR A 285 -9.96 -36.84 7.16
CA THR A 285 -11.01 -35.97 6.62
C THR A 285 -12.26 -36.06 7.51
N GLU A 286 -13.04 -34.97 7.59
CA GLU A 286 -14.22 -34.88 8.46
C GLU A 286 -15.18 -36.07 8.27
N ASN A 287 -15.34 -36.52 7.02
CA ASN A 287 -16.18 -37.66 6.65
C ASN A 287 -15.64 -38.99 7.20
N THR A 288 -14.33 -39.21 7.15
CA THR A 288 -13.70 -40.43 7.68
C THR A 288 -13.70 -40.43 9.21
N LEU A 289 -13.47 -39.27 9.84
CA LEU A 289 -13.52 -39.10 11.28
C LEU A 289 -14.91 -39.44 11.85
N GLY A 290 -15.96 -38.87 11.25
CA GLY A 290 -17.35 -39.14 11.65
C GLY A 290 -17.73 -40.61 11.48
N THR A 291 -17.26 -41.25 10.41
CA THR A 291 -17.51 -42.68 10.16
C THR A 291 -16.81 -43.57 11.19
N LEU A 292 -15.54 -43.30 11.53
CA LEU A 292 -14.79 -44.06 12.53
C LEU A 292 -15.36 -43.87 13.95
N LEU A 293 -15.67 -42.63 14.33
CA LEU A 293 -16.30 -42.33 15.62
C LEU A 293 -17.70 -42.95 15.74
N GLY A 294 -18.50 -42.87 14.67
CA GLY A 294 -19.82 -43.49 14.61
C GLY A 294 -19.74 -45.02 14.69
N GLY A 295 -18.79 -45.64 13.98
CA GLY A 295 -18.57 -47.08 14.01
C GLY A 295 -18.13 -47.60 15.38
N ILE A 296 -17.15 -46.93 16.01
CA ILE A 296 -16.67 -47.30 17.35
C ILE A 296 -17.75 -47.01 18.40
N GLY A 297 -18.38 -45.83 18.35
CA GLY A 297 -19.47 -45.47 19.26
C GLY A 297 -20.64 -46.46 19.17
N GLY A 298 -21.05 -46.83 17.96
CA GLY A 298 -22.08 -47.84 17.73
C GLY A 298 -21.70 -49.22 18.27
N TYR A 299 -20.47 -49.67 18.02
CA TYR A 299 -19.95 -50.92 18.56
C TYR A 299 -19.98 -50.94 20.10
N VAL A 300 -19.52 -49.86 20.74
CA VAL A 300 -19.42 -49.76 22.21
C VAL A 300 -20.80 -49.73 22.86
N LEU A 301 -21.72 -48.94 22.29
CA LEU A 301 -23.10 -48.89 22.75
C LEU A 301 -23.75 -50.26 22.64
N SER A 302 -23.59 -50.95 21.50
CA SER A 302 -24.18 -52.29 21.30
C SER A 302 -23.72 -53.33 22.33
N GLN A 303 -22.48 -53.22 22.83
CA GLN A 303 -21.93 -54.17 23.79
C GLN A 303 -22.19 -53.80 25.25
N GLY A 304 -22.19 -52.51 25.59
CA GLY A 304 -22.36 -52.03 26.96
C GLY A 304 -23.80 -52.12 27.48
N VAL A 305 -24.79 -51.76 26.66
CA VAL A 305 -26.21 -51.81 27.08
C VAL A 305 -26.89 -53.13 26.73
N GLY A 306 -26.47 -53.80 25.65
CA GLY A 306 -27.13 -55.02 25.17
C GLY A 306 -27.14 -56.16 26.18
N ARG A 307 -26.03 -56.38 26.91
CA ARG A 307 -25.94 -57.48 27.89
C ARG A 307 -26.70 -57.20 29.18
N SER A 308 -26.66 -55.96 29.66
CA SER A 308 -27.36 -55.55 30.88
C SER A 308 -28.87 -55.53 30.68
N ALA A 309 -29.34 -55.00 29.54
CA ALA A 309 -30.75 -55.02 29.17
C ALA A 309 -31.26 -56.44 28.92
N ALA A 310 -30.48 -57.30 28.23
CA ALA A 310 -30.86 -58.69 28.01
C ALA A 310 -30.96 -59.49 29.32
N ARG A 311 -30.03 -59.28 30.27
CA ARG A 311 -30.12 -59.91 31.60
C ARG A 311 -31.31 -59.41 32.41
N ALA A 312 -31.61 -58.12 32.37
CA ALA A 312 -32.79 -57.56 33.04
C ALA A 312 -34.09 -58.12 32.45
N ALA A 313 -34.19 -58.23 31.12
CA ALA A 313 -35.33 -58.83 30.43
C ALA A 313 -35.49 -60.33 30.75
N MET A 314 -34.39 -61.10 30.76
CA MET A 314 -34.44 -62.52 31.15
C MET A 314 -34.86 -62.70 32.61
N LYS A 315 -34.41 -61.82 33.52
CA LYS A 315 -34.81 -61.87 34.94
C LYS A 315 -36.31 -61.62 35.11
N GLN A 316 -36.86 -60.61 34.43
CA GLN A 316 -38.31 -60.34 34.43
C GLN A 316 -39.13 -61.49 33.83
N MET A 317 -38.63 -62.13 32.76
CA MET A 317 -39.32 -63.30 32.18
C MET A 317 -39.29 -64.53 33.10
N ASN A 318 -38.24 -64.72 33.89
CA ASN A 318 -38.17 -65.82 34.85
C ASN A 318 -39.04 -65.56 36.08
N GLU A 319 -39.01 -64.35 36.64
CA GLU A 319 -39.87 -63.96 37.77
C GLU A 319 -41.36 -64.12 37.42
N GLY A 320 -41.78 -63.69 36.22
CA GLY A 320 -43.15 -63.89 35.75
C GLY A 320 -43.55 -65.35 35.49
N ARG A 321 -42.59 -66.27 35.28
CA ARG A 321 -42.88 -67.71 35.18
C ARG A 321 -43.09 -68.35 36.56
N ASP A 322 -42.32 -67.92 37.55
CA ASP A 322 -42.43 -68.45 38.90
C ASP A 322 -43.74 -68.03 39.56
N ASP A 323 -44.21 -66.80 39.31
CA ASP A 323 -45.52 -66.34 39.79
C ASP A 323 -46.68 -67.14 39.16
N LYS A 324 -46.66 -67.35 37.84
CA LYS A 324 -47.66 -68.19 37.14
C LYS A 324 -47.61 -69.67 37.54
N ARG A 325 -46.49 -70.15 38.07
CA ARG A 325 -46.38 -71.52 38.59
C ARG A 325 -47.00 -71.59 39.98
N ARG A 326 -46.77 -70.60 40.83
CA ARG A 326 -47.41 -70.50 42.15
C ARG A 326 -48.91 -70.35 42.05
N GLU A 327 -49.42 -69.57 41.10
CA GLU A 327 -50.87 -69.45 40.85
C GLU A 327 -51.50 -70.82 40.52
N ARG A 328 -50.88 -71.60 39.64
CA ARG A 328 -51.36 -72.96 39.32
C ARG A 328 -51.27 -73.93 40.49
N ASP A 329 -50.17 -73.87 41.26
CA ASP A 329 -50.01 -74.71 42.45
C ASP A 329 -51.00 -74.33 43.58
N SER A 330 -51.55 -73.11 43.56
CA SER A 330 -52.67 -72.71 44.44
C SER A 330 -54.04 -73.12 43.92
N GLU A 331 -54.28 -73.08 42.60
CA GLU A 331 -55.53 -73.58 42.01
C GLU A 331 -55.67 -75.11 42.19
N GLU A 332 -54.59 -75.87 42.06
CA GLU A 332 -54.60 -77.34 42.25
C GLU A 332 -54.82 -77.77 43.72
N LYS A 333 -54.75 -76.85 44.70
CA LYS A 333 -55.04 -77.14 46.12
C LYS A 333 -56.45 -76.81 46.56
N GLU A 334 -57.24 -76.14 45.71
CA GLU A 334 -58.63 -75.80 45.99
C GLU A 334 -59.64 -76.78 45.35
N GLU A 335 -59.18 -77.67 44.46
CA GLU A 335 -59.91 -78.87 44.02
C GLU A 335 -59.65 -80.07 44.93
#